data_AF-A0A7C2N4X2-F1
#
_entry.id   AF-A0A7C2N4X2-F1
#
_cell.length_a   1.000
_cell.length_b   1.000
_cell.length_c   1.000
_cell.angle_alpha   90.00
_cell.angle_beta   90.00
_cell.angle_gamma   90.00
#
_symmetry.space_group_name_H-M   'P 1'
#
loop_
_entity.id
_entity.type
_entity.pdbx_description
1 polymer ?
#
loop_
_entity_poly.entity_id
_entity_poly.type
_entity_poly.pdbx_seq_one_letter_code
_entity_poly.pdbx_strand_id
1 'polypeptide(L)'
;MTAFMQSYQSFTKKELVAIVHSIPLGRESGGMMMELKLVKNGRIESAQEFMIKGDQWSIEGDILKWKDWLNFLGLHTMYNLSRVRGRYVDTQEEIQNTPTVYSLVDKEKDPVWRWLHKYGHKLPFITAVYGNTVFTYPSEEKTYEIYVTTSGFMLQVEEK
;
A
#
# COMPACT_ATOMS: atom_id res chain seq x y z
N MET A 1 37.88 13.06 27.83
CA MET A 1 37.59 12.85 26.40
C MET A 1 37.09 11.43 26.18
N THR A 2 35.78 11.23 25.97
CA THR A 2 35.24 10.32 24.94
C THR A 2 33.71 10.48 24.94
N ALA A 3 33.20 11.19 23.93
CA ALA A 3 31.77 11.21 23.65
C ALA A 3 31.44 9.96 22.82
N PHE A 4 30.53 9.12 23.33
CA PHE A 4 29.88 8.07 22.53
C PHE A 4 28.90 8.77 21.59
N MET A 5 29.36 9.12 20.38
CA MET A 5 28.47 9.55 19.31
C MET A 5 27.95 8.27 18.65
N GLN A 6 26.80 7.78 19.12
CA GLN A 6 26.07 6.73 18.41
C GLN A 6 25.67 7.29 17.05
N SER A 7 26.35 6.82 16.00
CA SER A 7 25.97 7.05 14.62
C SER A 7 24.60 6.43 14.39
N TYR A 8 23.55 7.25 14.46
CA TYR A 8 22.20 6.88 14.07
C TYR A 8 22.17 6.80 12.54
N GLN A 9 22.67 5.70 11.96
CA GLN A 9 22.37 5.40 10.56
C GLN A 9 20.95 4.83 10.50
N SER A 10 19.95 5.71 10.32
CA SER A 10 18.62 5.24 9.99
C SER A 10 18.62 4.72 8.56
N PHE A 11 18.86 3.42 8.40
CA PHE A 11 18.62 2.70 7.15
C PHE A 11 17.12 2.58 6.90
N THR A 12 16.48 3.66 6.50
CA THR A 12 15.08 3.62 6.07
C THR A 12 15.05 3.33 4.57
N LYS A 13 15.24 2.06 4.20
CA LYS A 13 15.04 1.64 2.81
C LYS A 13 13.54 1.69 2.53
N LYS A 14 13.14 2.52 1.57
CA LYS A 14 11.80 2.55 1.00
C LYS A 14 11.89 2.23 -0.50
N GLU A 15 10.97 1.43 -0.99
CA GLU A 15 10.88 1.06 -2.40
C GLU A 15 9.58 1.61 -2.98
N LEU A 16 9.66 2.37 -4.08
CA LEU A 16 8.48 2.88 -4.77
C LEU A 16 7.80 1.72 -5.52
N VAL A 17 6.54 1.45 -5.18
CA VAL A 17 5.79 0.31 -5.72
C VAL A 17 4.55 0.71 -6.50
N ALA A 18 4.03 1.92 -6.27
CA ALA A 18 2.97 2.47 -7.10
C ALA A 18 2.96 3.99 -7.10
N ILE A 19 2.43 4.56 -8.18
CA ILE A 19 2.12 5.98 -8.31
C ILE A 19 0.63 6.08 -8.61
N VAL A 20 -0.04 7.01 -7.93
CA VAL A 20 -1.48 7.25 -8.04
C VAL A 20 -1.71 8.70 -8.43
N HIS A 21 -2.59 8.88 -9.42
CA HIS A 21 -3.25 10.15 -9.67
C HIS A 21 -4.75 9.93 -9.49
N SER A 22 -5.42 10.79 -8.72
CA SER A 22 -6.84 10.63 -8.51
C SER A 22 -7.56 11.97 -8.47
N ILE A 23 -8.65 12.05 -9.22
CA ILE A 23 -9.43 13.27 -9.44
C ILE A 23 -10.84 13.04 -8.94
N PRO A 24 -11.39 13.90 -8.05
CA PRO A 24 -12.77 13.77 -7.62
C PRO A 24 -13.72 13.94 -8.81
N LEU A 25 -14.73 13.07 -8.88
CA LEU A 25 -15.86 13.27 -9.79
C LEU A 25 -16.82 14.26 -9.12
N GLY A 26 -17.47 15.11 -9.91
CA GLY A 26 -18.35 16.17 -9.41
C GLY A 26 -19.41 15.65 -8.41
N ARG A 27 -19.89 16.55 -7.54
CA ARG A 27 -20.77 16.22 -6.40
C ARG A 27 -22.01 15.40 -6.74
N GLU A 28 -22.52 15.48 -7.98
CA GLU A 28 -23.69 14.71 -8.42
C GLU A 28 -23.36 13.24 -8.73
N SER A 29 -22.12 12.94 -9.16
CA SER A 29 -21.70 11.58 -9.51
C SER A 29 -21.24 10.78 -8.30
N GLY A 30 -20.63 11.44 -7.31
CA GLY A 30 -20.08 10.82 -6.10
C GLY A 30 -18.93 9.85 -6.39
N GLY A 31 -17.73 10.16 -5.93
CA GLY A 31 -16.55 9.30 -6.12
C GLY A 31 -15.39 9.99 -6.82
N MET A 32 -14.53 9.21 -7.44
CA MET A 32 -13.29 9.67 -8.06
C MET A 32 -12.86 8.77 -9.21
N MET A 33 -12.15 9.35 -10.16
CA MET A 33 -11.36 8.62 -11.13
C MET A 33 -9.95 8.45 -10.57
N MET A 34 -9.38 7.25 -10.67
CA MET A 34 -8.04 6.95 -10.18
C MET A 34 -7.24 6.26 -11.28
N GLU A 35 -6.09 6.82 -11.63
CA GLU A 35 -5.05 6.15 -12.40
C GLU A 35 -4.03 5.57 -11.42
N LEU A 36 -3.79 4.26 -11.49
CA LEU A 36 -2.78 3.55 -10.72
C LEU A 36 -1.70 3.04 -11.67
N LYS A 37 -0.46 3.43 -11.41
CA LYS A 37 0.75 2.91 -12.08
C LYS A 37 1.51 2.03 -11.12
N LEU A 38 1.64 0.74 -11.42
CA LEU A 38 2.48 -0.17 -10.65
C LEU A 38 3.94 0.00 -11.06
N VAL A 39 4.83 0.08 -10.07
CA VAL A 39 6.26 0.28 -10.27
C VAL A 39 7.03 -0.92 -9.76
N LYS A 40 7.98 -1.39 -10.56
CA LYS A 40 8.86 -2.51 -10.24
C LYS A 40 10.25 -2.26 -10.78
N ASN A 41 11.26 -2.41 -9.93
CA ASN A 41 12.66 -2.11 -10.28
C ASN A 41 12.84 -0.70 -10.89
N GLY A 42 12.09 0.29 -10.36
CA GLY A 42 12.14 1.68 -10.82
C GLY A 42 11.50 1.95 -12.19
N ARG A 43 10.75 1.00 -12.75
CA ARG A 43 10.03 1.17 -14.02
C ARG A 43 8.54 0.93 -13.82
N ILE A 44 7.72 1.64 -14.59
CA ILE A 44 6.28 1.39 -14.64
C ILE A 44 6.06 0.04 -15.33
N GLU A 45 5.48 -0.91 -14.61
CA GLU A 45 5.16 -2.26 -15.09
C GLU A 45 3.77 -2.29 -15.75
N SER A 46 2.81 -1.57 -15.17
CA SER A 46 1.44 -1.47 -15.69
C SER A 46 0.77 -0.18 -15.25
N ALA A 47 -0.25 0.26 -15.99
CA ALA A 47 -1.12 1.38 -15.65
C ALA A 47 -2.57 0.96 -15.83
N GLN A 48 -3.42 1.29 -14.86
CA GLN A 48 -4.85 0.93 -14.85
C GLN A 48 -5.67 2.11 -14.34
N GLU A 49 -6.88 2.28 -14.88
CA GLU A 49 -7.82 3.32 -14.46
C GLU A 49 -9.03 2.69 -13.76
N PHE A 50 -9.49 3.35 -12.71
CA PHE A 50 -10.58 2.90 -11.86
C PHE A 50 -11.59 4.03 -11.63
N MET A 51 -12.89 3.70 -11.65
CA MET A 51 -13.95 4.57 -11.16
C MET A 51 -14.36 4.12 -9.77
N ILE A 52 -14.02 4.90 -8.75
CA ILE A 52 -14.14 4.50 -7.36
C ILE A 52 -15.21 5.35 -6.68
N LYS A 53 -16.18 4.72 -6.03
CA LYS A 53 -17.17 5.41 -5.19
C LYS A 53 -16.63 5.65 -3.79
N GLY A 54 -16.99 6.78 -3.19
CA GLY A 54 -16.58 7.17 -1.84
C GLY A 54 -15.74 8.44 -1.82
N ASP A 55 -15.39 8.88 -0.61
CA ASP A 55 -14.65 10.13 -0.38
C ASP A 55 -13.15 9.97 -0.57
N GLN A 56 -12.64 8.75 -0.35
CA GLN A 56 -11.22 8.42 -0.36
C GLN A 56 -10.97 7.15 -1.16
N TRP A 57 -9.85 7.12 -1.87
CA TRP A 57 -9.34 5.87 -2.44
C TRP A 57 -8.43 5.21 -1.42
N SER A 58 -8.35 3.89 -1.48
CA SER A 58 -7.47 3.08 -0.66
C SER A 58 -6.80 2.01 -1.49
N ILE A 59 -5.55 1.71 -1.17
CA ILE A 59 -4.79 0.58 -1.70
C ILE A 59 -4.49 -0.34 -0.53
N GLU A 60 -4.86 -1.60 -0.66
CA GLU A 60 -4.62 -2.63 0.33
C GLU A 60 -3.61 -3.65 -0.18
N GLY A 61 -2.90 -4.28 0.74
CA GLY A 61 -2.01 -5.38 0.42
C GLY A 61 -1.53 -6.15 1.64
N ASP A 62 -0.81 -7.21 1.35
CA ASP A 62 -0.21 -8.08 2.34
C ASP A 62 1.28 -7.80 2.49
N ILE A 63 1.77 -7.93 3.71
CA ILE A 63 3.16 -7.72 4.07
C ILE A 63 3.67 -8.88 4.90
N LEU A 64 4.84 -9.39 4.54
CA LEU A 64 5.61 -10.33 5.34
C LEU A 64 6.90 -9.66 5.78
N LYS A 65 7.05 -9.58 7.09
CA LYS A 65 8.24 -9.05 7.76
C LYS A 65 9.13 -10.20 8.22
N TRP A 66 10.37 -10.22 7.73
CA TRP A 66 11.42 -11.12 8.21
C TRP A 66 11.93 -10.69 9.60
N LYS A 67 12.72 -11.54 10.26
CA LYS A 67 13.47 -11.14 11.45
C LYS A 67 14.46 -10.03 11.12
N ASP A 68 14.60 -9.05 12.01
CA ASP A 68 15.38 -7.84 11.72
C ASP A 68 16.85 -8.13 11.40
N TRP A 69 17.43 -9.21 11.97
CA TRP A 69 18.80 -9.62 11.66
C TRP A 69 18.98 -10.14 10.22
N LEU A 70 17.91 -10.60 9.56
CA LEU A 70 17.92 -11.05 8.18
C LEU A 70 17.96 -9.88 7.18
N ASN A 71 17.58 -8.68 7.61
CA ASN A 71 17.75 -7.48 6.78
C ASN A 71 19.23 -7.22 6.48
N PHE A 72 20.15 -7.57 7.40
CA PHE A 72 21.59 -7.49 7.17
C PHE A 72 22.09 -8.47 6.10
N LEU A 73 21.34 -9.53 5.82
CA LEU A 73 21.62 -10.49 4.75
C LEU A 73 20.97 -10.10 3.41
N GLY A 74 20.39 -8.89 3.32
CA GLY A 74 19.73 -8.40 2.12
C GLY A 74 18.32 -8.95 1.88
N LEU A 75 17.74 -9.68 2.84
CA LEU A 75 16.33 -10.08 2.76
C LEU A 75 15.45 -8.88 3.06
N HIS A 76 14.58 -8.53 2.11
CA HIS A 76 13.67 -7.40 2.21
C HIS A 76 12.24 -7.86 2.49
N THR A 77 11.45 -6.95 3.06
CA THR A 77 10.01 -7.13 3.25
C THR A 77 9.37 -7.64 1.96
N MET A 78 8.69 -8.78 2.03
CA MET A 78 7.89 -9.25 0.90
C MET A 78 6.52 -8.60 0.98
N TYR A 79 5.97 -8.21 -0.16
CA TYR A 79 4.68 -7.53 -0.23
C TYR A 79 3.86 -8.00 -1.43
N ASN A 80 2.57 -7.75 -1.36
CA ASN A 80 1.64 -7.94 -2.47
C ASN A 80 0.55 -6.87 -2.40
N LEU A 81 0.43 -6.04 -3.44
CA LEU A 81 -0.69 -5.12 -3.57
C LEU A 81 -1.90 -5.93 -4.05
N SER A 82 -2.95 -5.96 -3.24
CA SER A 82 -4.06 -6.89 -3.41
C SER A 82 -5.26 -6.27 -4.12
N ARG A 83 -5.64 -5.05 -3.73
CA ARG A 83 -6.85 -4.39 -4.24
C ARG A 83 -6.85 -2.89 -4.03
N VAL A 84 -7.65 -2.23 -4.86
CA VAL A 84 -8.07 -0.84 -4.73
C VAL A 84 -9.49 -0.82 -4.20
N ARG A 85 -9.78 0.03 -3.22
CA ARG A 85 -11.11 0.16 -2.62
C ARG A 85 -11.48 1.62 -2.42
N GLY A 86 -12.75 1.92 -2.65
CA GLY A 86 -13.37 3.18 -2.24
C GLY A 86 -13.72 3.16 -0.76
N ARG A 87 -13.48 4.28 -0.08
CA ARG A 87 -13.73 4.44 1.35
C ARG A 87 -14.61 5.67 1.58
N TYR A 88 -15.66 5.47 2.35
CA TYR A 88 -16.49 6.54 2.88
C TYR A 88 -15.93 6.97 4.23
N VAL A 89 -15.89 8.27 4.49
CA VAL A 89 -15.43 8.82 5.76
C VAL A 89 -16.54 8.67 6.80
N ASP A 90 -17.79 8.87 6.37
CA ASP A 90 -18.97 8.64 7.20
C ASP A 90 -19.32 7.15 7.27
N THR A 91 -19.52 6.66 8.49
CA THR A 91 -19.84 5.24 8.73
C THR A 91 -21.24 4.86 8.27
N GLN A 92 -22.22 5.77 8.38
CA GLN A 92 -23.57 5.51 7.87
C GLN A 92 -23.53 5.40 6.35
N GLU A 93 -22.76 6.26 5.67
CA GLU A 93 -22.55 6.14 4.23
C GLU A 93 -21.85 4.84 3.84
N GLU A 94 -20.84 4.38 4.60
CA GLU A 94 -20.16 3.10 4.32
C GLU A 94 -21.10 1.88 4.52
N ILE A 95 -22.05 1.98 5.44
CA ILE A 95 -23.08 0.95 5.66
C ILE A 95 -24.13 0.96 4.54
N GLN A 96 -24.57 2.16 4.14
CA GLN A 96 -25.66 2.34 3.17
C GLN A 96 -25.20 2.15 1.73
N ASN A 97 -23.95 2.48 1.42
CA ASN A 97 -23.40 2.43 0.07
C ASN A 97 -22.39 1.29 -0.06
N THR A 98 -22.60 0.42 -1.04
CA THR A 98 -21.62 -0.61 -1.38
C THR A 98 -20.33 0.03 -1.93
N PRO A 99 -19.18 -0.14 -1.27
CA PRO A 99 -17.92 0.45 -1.74
C PRO A 99 -17.44 -0.22 -3.02
N THR A 100 -16.86 0.56 -3.94
CA THR A 100 -16.21 -0.02 -5.12
C THR A 100 -14.93 -0.74 -4.70
N VAL A 101 -14.72 -1.94 -5.23
CA VAL A 101 -13.49 -2.73 -5.00
C VAL A 101 -13.01 -3.30 -6.34
N TYR A 102 -11.73 -3.10 -6.64
CA TYR A 102 -11.04 -3.69 -7.79
C TYR A 102 -9.85 -4.52 -7.32
N SER A 103 -9.74 -5.76 -7.80
CA SER A 103 -8.55 -6.58 -7.55
C SER A 103 -7.36 -6.06 -8.35
N LEU A 104 -6.18 -6.06 -7.73
CA LEU A 104 -4.89 -5.84 -8.41
C LEU A 104 -4.16 -7.14 -8.74
N VAL A 105 -4.72 -8.28 -8.33
CA VAL A 105 -4.17 -9.60 -8.57
C VAL A 105 -5.13 -10.47 -9.38
N ASP A 106 -4.59 -11.26 -10.30
CA ASP A 106 -5.38 -12.22 -11.08
C ASP A 106 -6.00 -13.32 -10.20
N LYS A 107 -5.36 -13.62 -9.07
CA LYS A 107 -5.77 -14.67 -8.13
C LYS A 107 -5.86 -14.11 -6.71
N GLU A 108 -6.99 -13.49 -6.37
CA GLU A 108 -7.30 -13.01 -5.01
C GLU A 108 -7.13 -14.09 -3.94
N LYS A 109 -7.36 -15.35 -4.32
CA LYS A 109 -7.16 -16.52 -3.45
C LYS A 109 -5.74 -17.08 -3.57
N ASP A 110 -4.72 -16.21 -3.51
CA ASP A 110 -3.35 -16.68 -3.51
C ASP A 110 -3.14 -17.66 -2.34
N PRO A 111 -2.90 -18.96 -2.63
CA PRO A 111 -2.73 -19.96 -1.59
C PRO A 111 -1.48 -19.67 -0.74
N VAL A 112 -0.48 -18.98 -1.28
CA VAL A 112 0.76 -18.62 -0.58
C VAL A 112 0.46 -17.62 0.52
N TRP A 113 -0.16 -16.47 0.19
CA TRP A 113 -0.49 -15.46 1.20
C TRP A 113 -1.44 -15.98 2.26
N ARG A 114 -2.44 -16.77 1.88
CA ARG A 114 -3.33 -17.41 2.86
C ARG A 114 -2.58 -18.35 3.80
N TRP A 115 -1.65 -19.14 3.26
CA TRP A 115 -0.82 -20.03 4.08
C TRP A 115 0.12 -19.24 5.00
N LEU A 116 0.73 -18.15 4.51
CA LEU A 116 1.58 -17.26 5.30
C LEU A 116 0.80 -16.59 6.43
N HIS A 117 -0.41 -16.09 6.18
CA HIS A 117 -1.27 -15.56 7.23
C HIS A 117 -1.59 -16.62 8.30
N LYS A 118 -1.86 -17.87 7.87
CA LYS A 118 -2.23 -18.95 8.80
C LYS A 118 -1.06 -19.56 9.57
N TYR A 119 0.11 -19.68 8.95
CA TYR A 119 1.24 -20.46 9.49
C TYR A 119 2.56 -19.72 9.53
N GLY A 120 2.66 -18.52 8.96
CA GLY A 120 3.89 -17.73 8.91
C GLY A 120 4.48 -17.46 10.29
N HIS A 121 3.64 -17.27 11.30
CA HIS A 121 4.07 -17.11 12.70
C HIS A 121 4.84 -18.31 13.27
N LYS A 122 4.75 -19.50 12.64
CA LYS A 122 5.49 -20.70 13.05
C LYS A 122 6.88 -20.79 12.41
N LEU A 123 7.17 -19.96 11.40
CA LEU A 123 8.44 -19.99 10.70
C LEU A 123 9.50 -19.21 11.48
N PRO A 124 10.69 -19.78 11.74
CA PRO A 124 11.67 -19.21 12.67
C PRO A 124 12.31 -17.91 12.16
N PHE A 125 12.13 -17.58 10.89
CA PHE A 125 12.70 -16.41 10.20
C PHE A 125 11.67 -15.31 9.92
N ILE A 126 10.39 -15.54 10.22
CA ILE A 126 9.31 -14.56 10.05
C ILE A 126 9.03 -13.89 11.39
N THR A 127 8.94 -12.56 11.38
CA THR A 127 8.48 -11.77 12.53
C THR A 127 6.97 -11.61 12.50
N ALA A 128 6.42 -11.24 11.34
CA ALA A 128 4.99 -10.98 11.18
C ALA A 128 4.52 -11.19 9.75
N VAL A 129 3.25 -11.56 9.61
CA VAL A 129 2.49 -11.51 8.36
C VAL A 129 1.21 -10.72 8.67
N TYR A 130 0.94 -9.65 7.94
CA TYR A 130 -0.18 -8.76 8.21
C TYR A 130 -0.65 -8.04 6.94
N GLY A 131 -1.90 -7.58 6.97
CA GLY A 131 -2.45 -6.69 5.95
C GLY A 131 -2.14 -5.24 6.28
N ASN A 132 -1.87 -4.42 5.27
CA ASN A 132 -1.70 -2.99 5.41
C ASN A 132 -2.48 -2.24 4.34
N THR A 133 -2.95 -1.04 4.68
CA THR A 133 -3.73 -0.19 3.79
C THR A 133 -3.27 1.24 3.91
N VAL A 134 -3.25 1.94 2.77
CA VAL A 134 -3.02 3.37 2.67
C VAL A 134 -4.20 3.99 1.95
N PHE A 135 -4.62 5.17 2.38
CA PHE A 135 -5.77 5.87 1.83
C PHE A 135 -5.61 7.37 1.94
N THR A 136 -6.25 8.12 1.05
CA THR A 136 -6.32 9.58 1.12
C THR A 136 -7.43 10.12 0.20
N TYR A 137 -7.68 11.43 0.29
CA TYR A 137 -8.61 12.13 -0.59
C TYR A 137 -8.02 12.33 -1.99
N PRO A 138 -8.84 12.29 -3.06
CA PRO A 138 -8.40 12.63 -4.41
C PRO A 138 -8.09 14.13 -4.54
N SER A 139 -7.21 14.49 -5.48
CA SER A 139 -6.85 15.86 -5.79
C SER A 139 -6.23 15.96 -7.19
N GLU A 140 -6.66 16.95 -7.97
CA GLU A 140 -6.14 17.22 -9.33
C GLU A 140 -4.67 17.68 -9.34
N GLU A 141 -4.24 18.31 -8.25
CA GLU A 141 -2.94 18.98 -8.14
C GLU A 141 -1.86 18.10 -7.50
N LYS A 142 -2.24 16.91 -7.00
CA LYS A 142 -1.35 16.05 -6.22
C LYS A 142 -1.05 14.75 -6.94
N THR A 143 0.17 14.27 -6.73
CA THR A 143 0.59 12.91 -7.09
C THR A 143 0.87 12.15 -5.81
N TYR A 144 0.42 10.90 -5.74
CA TYR A 144 0.60 10.08 -4.55
C TYR A 144 1.52 8.92 -4.86
N GLU A 145 2.61 8.82 -4.13
CA GLU A 145 3.57 7.75 -4.26
C GLU A 145 3.38 6.76 -3.12
N ILE A 146 3.27 5.48 -3.48
CA ILE A 146 3.14 4.38 -2.53
C ILE A 146 4.48 3.66 -2.43
N TYR A 147 4.99 3.62 -1.21
CA TYR A 147 6.25 2.99 -0.89
C TYR A 147 6.04 1.75 -0.03
N VAL A 148 6.86 0.71 -0.23
CA VAL A 148 7.05 -0.36 0.75
C VAL A 148 8.21 0.00 1.65
N THR A 149 7.97 -0.08 2.95
CA THR A 149 8.95 0.22 4.01
C THR A 149 9.16 -1.00 4.90
N THR A 150 10.02 -0.85 5.92
CA THR A 150 10.23 -1.88 6.95
C THR A 150 9.01 -2.12 7.83
N SER A 151 8.04 -1.21 7.83
CA SER A 151 6.85 -1.23 8.71
C SER A 151 5.51 -1.31 7.98
N GLY A 152 5.48 -1.23 6.65
CA GLY A 152 4.21 -1.10 5.96
C GLY A 152 4.32 -0.49 4.56
N PHE A 153 3.17 -0.36 3.90
CA PHE A 153 3.00 0.65 2.87
C PHE A 153 3.00 2.04 3.51
N MET A 154 3.58 2.99 2.80
CA MET A 154 3.62 4.39 3.17
C MET A 154 3.18 5.21 1.97
N LEU A 155 2.28 6.15 2.20
CA LEU A 155 1.84 7.10 1.20
C LEU A 155 2.61 8.40 1.37
N GLN A 156 3.22 8.88 0.30
CA GLN A 156 3.85 10.19 0.21
C GLN A 156 3.08 11.02 -0.82
N VAL A 157 2.84 12.28 -0.48
CA VAL A 157 2.14 13.24 -1.34
C VAL A 157 3.17 14.18 -1.95
N GLU A 158 3.15 14.31 -3.26
CA GLU A 158 3.90 15.34 -3.99
C GLU A 158 2.91 16.36 -4.56
N GLU A 159 3.15 17.62 -4.26
CA GLU A 159 2.39 18.75 -4.80
C GLU A 159 3.07 19.23 -6.09
N LYS A 160 2.28 19.47 -7.13
CA LYS A 160 2.77 20.01 -8.40
C LYS A 160 3.16 21.48 -8.30
#